data_AF-A0A6A8AJ53-F1
#
_entry.id   AF-A0A6A8AJ53-F1
#
_cell.length_a   1.000
_cell.length_b   1.000
_cell.length_c   1.000
_cell.angle_alpha   90.00
_cell.angle_beta   90.00
_cell.angle_gamma   90.00
#
_symmetry.space_group_name_H-M   'P 1'
#
loop_
_entity.id
_entity.type
_entity.pdbx_description
1 polymer ?
#
loop_
_entity_poly.entity_id
_entity_poly.type
_entity_poly.pdbx_seq_one_letter_code
_entity_poly.pdbx_strand_id
1 'polypeptide(L)' 'MDHRVEGLIQKPECSIPVIIGKIGLRLVDEEHQTEKIDVHTYLALTDEIPLILGFKDLLASFKVCFDYKENSGWLEYE' A
#
# COMPACT_ATOMS: atom_id res chain seq x y z
N MET A 1 -7.59 18.47 7.36
CA MET A 1 -8.32 17.72 8.40
C MET A 1 -7.33 16.74 8.98
N ASP A 2 -7.22 16.68 10.31
CA ASP A 2 -6.32 15.74 10.96
C ASP A 2 -6.97 14.35 10.96
N HIS A 3 -6.33 13.38 10.32
CA HIS A 3 -6.81 12.00 10.25
C HIS A 3 -5.94 11.10 11.13
N ARG A 4 -6.51 10.00 11.61
CA ARG A 4 -5.80 9.00 12.41
C ARG A 4 -6.11 7.61 11.89
N VAL A 5 -5.08 6.76 11.86
CA VAL A 5 -5.25 5.31 11.69
C VAL A 5 -5.21 4.68 13.07
N GLU A 6 -6.18 3.81 13.34
CA GLU A 6 -6.33 3.15 14.64
C GLU A 6 -6.28 1.64 14.45
N GLY A 7 -5.60 0.96 15.38
CA GLY A 7 -5.65 -0.49 15.49
C GLY A 7 -7.01 -0.98 16.00
N LEU A 8 -7.21 -2.30 15.97
CA LEU A 8 -8.41 -2.95 16.52
C LEU A 8 -8.64 -2.61 18.00
N ILE A 9 -7.55 -2.39 18.74
CA ILE A 9 -7.57 -1.97 20.14
C ILE A 9 -7.51 -0.44 20.18
N GLN A 10 -8.56 0.19 20.71
CA GLN A 10 -8.67 1.65 20.83
C GLN A 10 -7.86 2.17 22.02
N LYS A 11 -6.53 2.11 21.91
CA LYS A 11 -5.61 2.72 22.87
C LYS A 11 -4.83 3.86 22.21
N PRO A 12 -4.44 4.91 22.96
CA PRO A 12 -3.70 6.05 22.41
C PRO A 12 -2.41 5.62 21.69
N GLU A 13 -1.68 4.65 22.25
CA GLU A 13 -0.47 4.09 21.64
C GLU A 13 -0.73 3.30 20.34
N CYS A 14 -1.97 2.94 20.07
CA CYS A 14 -2.42 2.25 18.85
C CYS A 14 -3.05 3.20 17.83
N SER A 15 -2.82 4.51 17.97
CA SER A 15 -3.42 5.54 17.13
C SER A 15 -2.35 6.51 16.63
N ILE A 16 -2.21 6.60 15.30
CA ILE A 16 -1.13 7.37 14.66
C ILE A 16 -1.74 8.49 13.81
N PRO A 17 -1.26 9.75 13.92
CA PRO A 17 -1.68 10.82 13.05
C PRO A 17 -1.19 10.57 11.62
N VAL A 18 -2.08 10.73 10.66
CA VAL A 18 -1.77 10.55 9.23
C VAL A 18 -2.31 11.69 8.39
N ILE A 19 -1.67 11.90 7.25
CA ILE A 19 -2.17 12.73 6.17
C ILE A 19 -2.79 11.79 5.13
N ILE A 20 -4.08 11.98 4.85
CA ILE A 20 -4.71 11.28 3.73
C ILE A 20 -4.37 12.02 2.44
N GLY A 21 -3.81 11.30 1.48
CA GLY A 21 -3.40 11.87 0.21
C GLY A 21 -3.50 10.87 -0.93
N LYS A 22 -3.37 11.39 -2.15
CA LYS A 22 -3.18 10.59 -3.36
C LYS A 22 -1.73 10.73 -3.78
N ILE A 23 -1.01 9.62 -3.88
CA ILE A 23 0.36 9.61 -4.38
C ILE A 23 0.41 8.94 -5.75
N GLY A 24 1.27 9.44 -6.61
CA GLY A 24 1.60 8.79 -7.86
C GLY A 24 2.81 7.88 -7.66
N LEU A 25 2.70 6.62 -8.05
CA LEU A 25 3.79 5.65 -8.00
C LEU A 25 3.96 4.93 -9.34
N ARG A 26 5.10 4.27 -9.51
CA ARG A 26 5.36 3.30 -10.56
C ARG A 26 6.01 2.09 -9.93
N LEU A 27 5.61 0.89 -10.34
CA LEU A 27 6.32 -0.34 -9.99
C LEU A 27 7.38 -0.58 -11.07
N VAL A 28 8.57 -1.01 -10.65
CA VAL A 28 9.72 -1.23 -11.52
C VAL A 28 10.37 -2.54 -11.12
N ASP A 29 10.68 -3.39 -12.10
CA ASP A 29 11.53 -4.58 -11.95
C ASP A 29 12.79 -4.45 -12.84
N GLU A 30 13.55 -5.53 -13.02
CA GLU A 30 14.79 -5.51 -13.81
C GLU A 30 14.56 -5.14 -15.29
N GLU A 31 13.38 -5.43 -15.85
CA GLU A 31 13.08 -5.31 -17.27
C GLU A 31 11.89 -4.39 -17.58
N HIS A 32 11.01 -4.14 -16.61
CA HIS A 32 9.71 -3.49 -16.81
C HIS A 32 9.47 -2.33 -15.85
N GLN A 33 8.63 -1.39 -16.30
CA GLN A 33 8.02 -0.36 -15.46
C GLN A 33 6.55 -0.22 -15.80
N THR A 34 5.71 -0.02 -14.80
CA THR A 34 4.29 0.28 -15.03
C THR A 34 4.11 1.72 -15.48
N GLU A 35 2.94 2.02 -16.05
CA GLU A 35 2.49 3.42 -16.11
C GLU A 35 2.33 4.00 -14.69
N LYS A 36 2.12 5.32 -14.62
CA LYS A 36 1.87 5.99 -13.35
C LYS A 36 0.55 5.50 -12.76
N ILE A 37 0.59 4.94 -11.57
CA ILE A 37 -0.59 4.52 -10.81
C ILE A 37 -0.79 5.52 -9.69
N ASP A 38 -1.99 6.10 -9.62
CA ASP A 38 -2.34 6.93 -8.49
C ASP A 38 -3.05 6.10 -7.42
N VAL A 39 -2.55 6.13 -6.19
CA VAL A 39 -3.10 5.37 -5.08
C VAL A 39 -3.46 6.28 -3.90
N HIS A 40 -4.53 5.94 -3.19
CA HIS A 40 -4.85 6.57 -1.91
C HIS A 40 -3.96 6.00 -0.81
N THR A 41 -3.40 6.90 -0.01
CA THR A 41 -2.47 6.54 1.06
C THR A 41 -2.75 7.29 2.34
N TYR A 42 -2.49 6.60 3.45
CA TYR A 42 -2.44 7.16 4.79
C TYR A 42 -0.98 7.37 5.15
N LEU A 43 -0.49 8.60 4.99
CA LEU A 43 0.91 8.94 5.17
C LEU A 43 1.16 9.29 6.62
N ALA A 44 1.85 8.42 7.35
CA ALA A 44 2.35 8.75 8.68
C ALA A 44 3.54 9.72 8.56
N LEU A 45 3.68 10.62 9.53
CA LEU A 45 4.81 11.56 9.62
C LEU A 45 6.05 10.94 10.28
N THR A 46 6.16 9.61 10.27
CA THR A 46 7.25 8.82 10.84
C THR A 46 7.55 7.64 9.92
N ASP A 47 8.81 7.24 9.84
CA ASP A 47 9.31 6.08 9.12
C ASP A 47 9.35 4.80 9.99
N GLU A 48 8.99 4.90 11.26
CA GLU A 48 8.89 3.78 12.20
C GLU A 48 7.73 2.82 11.89
N ILE A 49 6.90 3.14 10.90
CA ILE A 49 5.73 2.35 10.51
C ILE A 49 5.91 1.92 9.05
N PRO A 50 5.75 0.62 8.72
CA PRO A 50 5.80 0.17 7.35
C PRO A 50 4.72 0.89 6.53
N LEU A 51 5.14 1.51 5.43
CA LEU A 51 4.22 2.13 4.49
C LEU A 51 3.35 1.05 3.84
N ILE A 52 2.09 0.98 4.27
CA ILE A 52 1.09 0.14 3.60
C ILE A 52 0.58 0.93 2.40
N LEU A 53 1.24 0.73 1.25
CA LEU A 53 0.75 1.25 -0.02
C LEU A 53 -0.62 0.64 -0.30
N GLY A 54 -1.58 1.50 -0.66
CA GLY A 54 -3.00 1.17 -0.71
C GLY A 54 -3.27 -0.09 -1.51
N PHE A 55 -3.45 -1.21 -0.80
CA PHE A 55 -3.81 -2.51 -1.38
C PHE A 55 -5.06 -2.38 -2.23
N LYS A 56 -6.04 -1.55 -1.82
CA LYS A 56 -7.27 -1.40 -2.59
C LYS A 56 -7.04 -0.94 -4.03
N ASP A 57 -6.25 0.11 -4.25
CA ASP A 57 -6.07 0.71 -5.57
C ASP A 57 -5.05 -0.08 -6.41
N LEU A 58 -4.00 -0.61 -5.76
CA LEU A 58 -3.06 -1.54 -6.41
C LEU A 58 -3.77 -2.84 -6.80
N LEU A 59 -4.46 -3.51 -5.89
CA LEU A 59 -5.17 -4.77 -6.19
C LEU A 59 -6.35 -4.60 -7.16
N ALA A 60 -6.84 -3.37 -7.37
CA ALA A 60 -7.79 -3.09 -8.45
C ALA A 60 -7.13 -3.01 -9.83
N SER A 61 -5.82 -2.75 -9.88
CA SER A 61 -5.04 -2.56 -11.10
C SER A 61 -4.18 -3.77 -11.48
N PHE A 62 -3.95 -4.69 -10.53
CA PHE A 62 -3.16 -5.90 -10.74
C PHE A 62 -3.94 -7.12 -10.32
N LYS A 63 -3.73 -8.22 -11.03
CA LYS A 63 -4.18 -9.53 -10.57
C LYS A 63 -3.21 -10.06 -9.53
N VAL A 64 -3.74 -10.51 -8.40
CA VAL A 64 -2.95 -11.16 -7.34
C VAL A 64 -2.92 -12.65 -7.60
N CYS A 65 -1.71 -13.19 -7.79
CA CYS A 65 -1.49 -14.59 -8.06
C CYS A 65 -0.77 -15.24 -6.88
N PHE A 66 -1.22 -16.44 -6.50
CA PHE A 66 -0.59 -17.26 -5.46
C PHE A 66 -0.37 -18.67 -6.01
N ASP A 67 0.89 -19.12 -5.99
CA ASP A 67 1.24 -20.51 -6.21
C ASP A 67 1.74 -21.13 -4.91
N TYR A 68 0.86 -21.89 -4.26
CA TYR A 68 1.17 -22.56 -3.00
C TYR A 68 2.10 -23.75 -3.15
N LYS A 69 2.19 -24.36 -4.34
CA LYS A 69 3.13 -25.48 -4.57
C LYS A 69 4.56 -24.94 -4.62
N GLU A 70 4.74 -23.83 -5.33
CA GLU A 70 6.03 -23.14 -5.45
C GLU A 70 6.30 -22.16 -4.28
N ASN A 71 5.35 -22.03 -3.35
CA ASN A 71 5.41 -21.08 -2.23
C ASN A 71 5.74 -19.65 -2.68
N SER A 72 5.08 -19.18 -3.74
CA SER A 72 5.32 -17.88 -4.35
C SER A 72 4.01 -17.08 -4.51
N GLY A 73 4.15 -15.76 -4.53
CA GLY A 73 3.05 -14.83 -4.80
C GLY A 73 3.57 -13.62 -5.56
N TRP A 74 2.80 -13.15 -6.54
CA TRP A 74 3.18 -12.03 -7.39
C TRP A 74 1.96 -11.19 -7.79
N LEU A 75 2.25 -9.96 -8.23
CA LEU A 75 1.29 -9.11 -8.91
C LEU A 75 1.51 -9.25 -10.41
N GLU A 76 0.46 -9.57 -11.15
CA GLU A 76 0.45 -9.66 -12.60
C GLU A 76 -0.24 -8.42 -13.17
N TYR A 77 0.46 -7.73 -14.08
CA TYR A 77 -0.03 -6.56 -14.82
C TYR A 77 -0.40 -7.01 -16.24
N GLU A 78 -1.64 -6.75 -16.66
CA GLU A 78 -2.10 -7.01 -18.04
C GLU A 78 -1.83 -5.82 -18.97
#